data_AF-A0A023EBD3-F1
#
_entry.id   AF-A0A023EBD3-F1
#
_cell.length_a   1.000
_cell.length_b   1.000
_cell.length_c   1.000
_cell.angle_alpha   90.00
_cell.angle_beta   90.00
_cell.angle_gamma   90.00
#
_symmetry.space_group_name_H-M   'P 1'
#
loop_
_entity.id
_entity.type
_entity.pdbx_description
1 polymer ?
#
loop_
_entity_poly.entity_id
_entity_poly.type
_entity_poly.pdbx_seq_one_letter_code
_entity_poly.pdbx_strand_id
1 'polypeptide(L)' 'MLILISVGSIVIRGSSGCLCGSEVIPVCGTDGVTYPNKCHLGCQQLLTGVQMVKVGNCQGDPDRPYGDNVL' A
#
# COMPACT_ATOMS: atom_id res chain seq x y z
N MET A 1 -42.75 11.31 15.92
CA MET A 1 -42.12 11.83 14.70
C MET A 1 -40.70 12.26 15.08
N LEU A 2 -39.73 11.42 14.71
CA LEU A 2 -38.27 11.61 14.66
C LEU A 2 -37.56 12.21 15.88
N ILE A 3 -36.99 11.31 16.70
CA ILE A 3 -35.87 11.61 17.59
C ILE A 3 -34.74 12.11 16.69
N LEU A 4 -34.31 13.35 16.87
CA LEU A 4 -33.07 13.88 16.32
C LEU A 4 -31.91 13.18 17.03
N ILE A 5 -31.70 11.90 16.72
CA ILE A 5 -30.42 11.27 16.98
C ILE A 5 -29.49 12.13 16.13
N SER A 6 -28.66 12.94 16.77
CA SER A 6 -27.48 13.46 16.12
C SER A 6 -26.66 12.25 15.72
N VAL A 7 -27.01 11.64 14.59
CA VAL A 7 -26.04 11.07 13.66
C VAL A 7 -25.23 12.23 13.10
N GLY A 8 -24.72 13.10 13.99
CA GLY A 8 -23.61 13.98 13.75
C GLY A 8 -22.45 13.03 13.61
N SER A 9 -22.31 12.54 12.38
CA SER A 9 -21.27 11.71 11.83
C SER A 9 -20.24 11.33 12.89
N ILE A 10 -20.38 10.16 13.50
CA ILE A 10 -19.22 9.50 14.09
C ILE A 10 -18.33 9.16 12.89
N VAL A 11 -17.61 10.17 12.40
CA VAL A 11 -16.43 9.96 11.59
C VAL A 11 -15.39 9.60 12.63
N ILE A 12 -15.29 8.30 12.97
CA ILE A 12 -14.02 7.79 13.45
C ILE A 12 -13.08 8.07 12.29
N ARG A 13 -12.42 9.25 12.28
CA ARG A 13 -11.27 9.49 11.41
C ARG A 13 -10.21 8.57 12.00
N GLY A 14 -10.32 7.28 11.66
CA GLY A 14 -9.25 6.34 11.88
C GLY A 14 -8.07 6.99 11.20
N SER A 15 -7.07 7.38 11.98
CA SER A 15 -5.76 7.71 11.44
C SER A 15 -5.46 6.56 10.49
N SER A 16 -5.46 6.81 9.19
CA SER A 16 -4.97 5.87 8.18
C SER A 16 -3.44 5.80 8.28
N GLY A 17 -2.96 5.66 9.52
CA GLY A 17 -1.61 5.29 9.84
C GLY A 17 -1.51 3.84 9.42
N CYS A 18 -0.71 3.63 8.39
CA CYS A 18 -0.64 2.31 7.83
C CYS A 18 0.26 1.44 8.70
N LEU A 19 -0.34 0.41 9.29
CA LEU A 19 0.38 -0.53 10.14
C LEU A 19 1.02 -1.60 9.27
N CYS A 20 2.30 -1.39 8.94
CA CYS A 20 3.10 -2.35 8.20
C CYS A 20 4.28 -2.83 9.05
N GLY A 21 4.64 -4.10 8.90
CA GLY A 21 5.86 -4.65 9.51
C GLY A 21 7.13 -4.09 8.85
N SER A 22 8.28 -4.44 9.42
CA SER A 22 9.61 -4.05 8.94
C SER A 22 10.15 -4.90 7.78
N GLU A 23 9.35 -5.82 7.25
CA GLU A 23 9.73 -6.64 6.09
C GLU A 23 9.94 -5.76 4.85
N VAL A 24 11.08 -5.90 4.18
CA VAL A 24 11.42 -5.12 2.98
C VAL A 24 11.47 -6.05 1.77
N ILE A 25 10.31 -6.23 1.13
CA ILE A 25 10.17 -6.90 -0.16
C ILE A 25 9.64 -5.86 -1.15
N PRO A 26 10.52 -5.15 -1.87
CA PRO A 26 10.10 -4.00 -2.67
C PRO A 26 9.08 -4.39 -3.73
N VAL A 27 8.17 -3.47 -4.06
CA VAL A 27 7.19 -3.62 -5.14
C VAL A 27 7.06 -2.32 -5.92
N CYS A 28 6.77 -2.43 -7.21
CA CYS A 28 6.58 -1.28 -8.08
C CYS A 28 5.10 -0.95 -8.23
N GLY A 29 4.74 0.31 -8.01
CA GLY A 29 3.39 0.85 -8.23
C GLY A 29 3.14 1.33 -9.66
N THR A 30 1.87 1.51 -10.02
CA THR A 30 1.44 2.10 -11.31
C THR A 30 1.83 3.58 -11.45
N ASP A 31 2.18 4.22 -10.35
CA ASP A 31 2.71 5.57 -10.26
C ASP A 31 4.23 5.64 -10.50
N GLY A 32 4.89 4.49 -10.74
CA GLY A 32 6.34 4.42 -10.92
C GLY A 32 7.14 4.52 -9.61
N VAL A 33 6.47 4.45 -8.45
CA VAL A 33 7.11 4.50 -7.14
C VAL A 33 7.39 3.08 -6.63
N THR A 34 8.60 2.86 -6.11
CA THR A 34 8.92 1.64 -5.37
C THR A 34 8.43 1.76 -3.94
N TYR A 35 7.58 0.84 -3.52
CA TYR A 35 7.12 0.72 -2.14
C TYR A 35 7.95 -0.34 -1.40
N PRO A 36 8.31 -0.14 -0.11
CA PRO A 36 9.14 -1.08 0.65
C PRO A 36 8.56 -2.49 0.75
N ASN A 37 7.23 -2.61 0.77
CA ASN A 37 6.51 -3.87 0.69
C ASN A 37 5.07 -3.67 0.19
N LYS A 38 4.38 -4.79 -0.05
CA LYS A 38 2.97 -4.80 -0.49
C LYS A 38 2.03 -4.07 0.47
N CYS A 39 2.30 -4.13 1.78
CA CYS A 39 1.49 -3.41 2.78
C CYS A 39 1.58 -1.90 2.53
N HIS A 40 2.79 -1.35 2.41
CA HIS A 40 3.01 0.08 2.13
C HIS A 40 2.35 0.55 0.82
N LEU A 41 2.36 -0.29 -0.23
CA LEU A 41 1.62 0.01 -1.46
C LEU A 41 0.11 0.06 -1.20
N GLY A 42 -0.44 -0.91 -0.49
CA GLY A 42 -1.86 -0.97 -0.13
C GLY A 42 -2.33 0.26 0.68
N CYS A 43 -1.46 0.80 1.52
CA CYS A 43 -1.71 2.07 2.22
C CYS A 43 -1.98 3.21 1.26
N GLN A 44 -1.09 3.32 0.27
CA GLN A 44 -1.16 4.40 -0.70
C GLN A 44 -2.27 4.19 -1.71
N GLN A 45 -2.65 2.93 -1.97
CA GLN A 45 -3.78 2.54 -2.80
C GLN A 45 -5.09 3.11 -2.26
N LEU A 46 -5.29 3.13 -0.93
CA LEU A 46 -6.47 3.74 -0.32
C LEU A 46 -6.56 5.26 -0.51
N LEU A 47 -5.42 5.93 -0.70
CA LEU A 47 -5.34 7.39 -0.83
C LEU A 47 -5.33 7.85 -2.29
N THR A 48 -4.68 7.10 -3.18
CA THR A 48 -4.38 7.52 -4.56
C THR A 48 -4.87 6.55 -5.62
N GLY A 49 -5.29 5.34 -5.24
CA GLY A 49 -5.68 4.28 -6.17
C GLY A 49 -4.51 3.55 -6.84
N VAL A 50 -3.25 3.79 -6.43
CA VAL A 50 -2.07 3.10 -6.98
C VAL A 50 -2.22 1.57 -6.89
N GLN A 51 -1.83 0.87 -7.95
CA GLN A 51 -1.87 -0.59 -8.02
C GLN A 51 -0.44 -1.15 -8.11
N MET A 52 -0.25 -2.41 -7.73
CA MET A 52 1.02 -3.10 -7.92
C MET A 52 1.19 -3.51 -9.39
N VAL A 53 2.31 -3.14 -10.00
CA VAL A 53 2.70 -3.54 -11.37
C VAL A 53 3.53 -4.82 -11.33
N LYS A 54 4.59 -4.82 -10.52
CA LYS A 54 5.51 -5.97 -10.36
C LYS A 54 6.07 -6.01 -8.95
N VAL A 55 6.57 -7.18 -8.56
CA VAL A 55 7.46 -7.29 -7.40
C VAL A 55 8.86 -6.85 -7.81
N GLY A 56 9.59 -6.22 -6.87
CA GLY A 56 10.86 -5.53 -7.11
C GLY A 56 10.70 -4.03 -7.33
N ASN A 57 11.83 -3.35 -7.47
CA ASN A 57 11.89 -1.90 -7.71
C ASN A 57 11.33 -1.53 -9.10
N CYS A 58 10.79 -0.31 -9.24
CA CYS A 58 10.31 0.18 -10.54
C CYS A 58 11.46 0.33 -11.55
N GLN A 59 12.56 0.94 -11.13
CA GLN A 59 13.83 0.90 -11.84
C GLN A 59 14.38 -0.51 -11.67
N GLY A 60 14.49 -1.28 -12.74
CA GLY A 60 15.03 -2.64 -12.65
C GLY A 60 16.42 -2.58 -12.03
N ASP A 61 16.68 -3.42 -11.03
CA ASP A 61 18.04 -3.60 -10.52
C ASP A 61 18.79 -4.45 -11.55
N PRO A 62 19.78 -3.92 -12.29
CA PRO A 62 20.53 -4.70 -13.27
C PRO A 62 21.27 -5.87 -12.62
N ASP A 63 21.52 -5.80 -11.32
CA ASP A 63 22.32 -6.75 -10.55
C ASP A 63 21.48 -7.80 -9.79
N ARG A 64 20.14 -7.78 -9.91
CA ARG A 64 19.27 -8.68 -9.13
C ARG A 64 18.19 -9.32 -10.01
N PRO A 65 18.41 -10.55 -10.52
CA PRO A 65 17.34 -11.32 -11.13
C PRO A 65 16.38 -11.72 -10.01
N TYR A 66 15.19 -11.12 -10.02
CA TYR A 66 14.10 -11.45 -9.11
C TYR A 66 13.78 -12.94 -9.28
N GLY A 67 14.09 -13.72 -8.25
CA GLY A 67 14.19 -15.17 -8.30
C GLY A 67 12.90 -15.89 -8.69
N ASP A 68 13.02 -16.72 -9.71
CA ASP A 68 12.29 -17.94 -9.93
C ASP A 68 12.95 -19.09 -9.14
N ASN A 69 12.27 -19.58 -8.10
CA ASN A 69 12.56 -20.84 -7.38
C ASN A 69 14.01 -21.07 -6.89
N VAL A 70 14.32 -20.61 -5.67
CA VAL A 70 15.37 -21.28 -4.89
C VAL A 70 14.80 -22.64 -4.45
N LEU A 71 15.25 -23.70 -5.12
CA LEU A 71 15.07 -25.10 -4.69
C LEU A 71 15.77 -25.36 -3.34
#